data_AF-A0A1Y2GFE8-F1
#
_entry.id   AF-A0A1Y2GFE8-F1
#
_cell.length_a   1.000
_cell.length_b   1.000
_cell.length_c   1.000
_cell.angle_alpha   90.00
_cell.angle_beta   90.00
_cell.angle_gamma   90.00
#
_symmetry.space_group_name_H-M   'P 1'
#
loop_
_entity.id
_entity.type
_entity.pdbx_description
1 polymer ?
#
loop_
_entity_poly.entity_id
_entity_poly.type
_entity_poly.pdbx_seq_one_letter_code
_entity_poly.pdbx_strand_id
1 'polypeptide(L)'
;KITYQQYLDAKNELTELMARKKLVDRNLAGLENNIYAFEGSYLEDTQNGGNIIRGFDGYINPKADKGRVKYSESDRLFSMSSTTFAKASFF
;
A
#
# COMPACT_ATOMS: atom_id res chain seq x y z
N LYS A 1 -14.80 3.65 -44.05
CA LYS A 1 -15.12 2.23 -43.76
C LYS A 1 -13.96 1.65 -42.97
N ILE A 2 -14.21 1.13 -41.76
CA ILE A 2 -13.20 0.34 -41.03
C ILE A 2 -12.90 -0.89 -41.89
N THR A 3 -11.63 -1.13 -42.17
CA THR A 3 -11.21 -2.34 -42.89
C THR A 3 -11.22 -3.52 -41.93
N TYR A 4 -11.43 -4.74 -42.44
CA TYR A 4 -11.35 -5.95 -41.62
C TYR A 4 -10.00 -6.06 -40.89
N GLN A 5 -8.92 -5.60 -41.54
CA GLN A 5 -7.60 -5.51 -40.94
C GLN A 5 -7.57 -4.58 -39.72
N GLN A 6 -8.12 -3.36 -39.83
CA GLN A 6 -8.21 -2.42 -38.70
C GLN A 6 -8.98 -2.99 -37.51
N TYR A 7 -10.02 -3.80 -37.77
CA TYR A 7 -10.75 -4.51 -36.70
C TYR A 7 -9.88 -5.57 -36.01
N LEU A 8 -9.12 -6.36 -36.76
CA LEU A 8 -8.21 -7.37 -36.20
C LEU A 8 -7.10 -6.73 -35.37
N ASP A 9 -6.52 -5.63 -35.86
CA ASP A 9 -5.46 -4.90 -35.17
C ASP A 9 -5.97 -4.34 -33.83
N ALA A 10 -7.15 -3.70 -33.84
CA ALA A 10 -7.78 -3.18 -32.62
C ALA A 10 -8.14 -4.29 -31.61
N LYS A 11 -8.56 -5.47 -32.09
CA LYS A 11 -8.83 -6.63 -31.24
C LYS A 11 -7.55 -7.16 -30.56
N ASN A 12 -6.44 -7.21 -31.31
CA ASN A 12 -5.16 -7.65 -30.79
C ASN A 12 -4.61 -6.66 -29.75
N GLU A 13 -4.67 -5.36 -30.06
CA GLU A 13 -4.28 -4.29 -29.14
C GLU A 13 -5.08 -4.36 -27.83
N LEU A 14 -6.41 -4.52 -27.92
CA LEU A 14 -7.26 -4.66 -26.75
C LEU A 14 -6.84 -5.87 -25.90
N THR A 15 -6.54 -7.01 -26.53
CA THR A 15 -6.11 -8.21 -25.82
C THR A 15 -4.80 -7.98 -25.07
N GLU A 16 -3.83 -7.30 -25.70
CA GLU A 16 -2.57 -6.94 -25.06
C GLU A 16 -2.78 -5.97 -23.89
N LEU A 17 -3.61 -4.94 -24.07
CA LEU A 17 -3.93 -3.97 -23.03
C LEU A 17 -4.61 -4.65 -21.83
N MET A 18 -5.52 -5.59 -22.06
CA MET A 18 -6.15 -6.38 -21.00
C MET A 18 -5.13 -7.23 -20.23
N ALA A 19 -4.20 -7.88 -20.93
CA ALA A 19 -3.13 -8.65 -20.30
C ALA A 19 -2.21 -7.76 -19.46
N ARG A 20 -1.84 -6.59 -19.99
CA ARG A 20 -1.01 -5.60 -19.30
C ARG A 20 -1.71 -5.06 -18.06
N LYS A 21 -3.00 -4.71 -18.15
CA LYS A 21 -3.81 -4.29 -17.01
C LYS A 21 -3.78 -5.35 -15.90
N LYS A 22 -4.04 -6.61 -16.24
CA LYS A 22 -4.02 -7.73 -15.26
C LYS A 22 -2.64 -7.93 -14.62
N LEU A 23 -1.55 -7.64 -15.33
CA LEU A 23 -0.22 -7.66 -14.75
C LEU A 23 -0.02 -6.51 -13.75
N VAL A 24 -0.39 -5.29 -14.13
CA VAL A 24 -0.28 -4.10 -13.26
C VAL A 24 -1.12 -4.29 -12.00
N ASP A 25 -2.36 -4.77 -12.12
CA ASP A 25 -3.25 -5.02 -10.97
C ASP A 25 -2.63 -6.02 -9.98
N ARG A 26 -1.98 -7.09 -10.48
CA ARG A 26 -1.27 -8.05 -9.61
C ARG A 26 -0.05 -7.46 -8.94
N ASN A 27 0.73 -6.66 -9.67
CA ASN A 27 1.91 -6.01 -9.12
C ASN A 27 1.53 -4.99 -8.05
N LEU A 28 0.44 -4.24 -8.26
CA LEU A 28 -0.11 -3.31 -7.28
C LEU A 28 -0.51 -4.03 -6.00
N ALA A 29 -1.30 -5.12 -6.10
CA ALA A 29 -1.68 -5.91 -4.94
C ALA A 29 -0.47 -6.48 -4.18
N GLY A 30 0.56 -6.93 -4.90
CA GLY A 30 1.82 -7.37 -4.29
C GLY A 30 2.54 -6.26 -3.53
N LEU A 31 2.60 -5.06 -4.12
CA LEU A 31 3.22 -3.89 -3.49
C LEU A 31 2.46 -3.44 -2.23
N GLU A 32 1.14 -3.38 -2.29
CA GLU A 32 0.29 -3.01 -1.15
C GLU A 32 0.46 -3.99 0.01
N ASN A 33 0.51 -5.29 -0.26
CA ASN A 33 0.81 -6.30 0.76
C ASN A 33 2.20 -6.11 1.39
N ASN A 34 3.20 -5.79 0.58
CA ASN A 34 4.56 -5.53 1.07
C ASN A 34 4.58 -4.26 1.96
N ILE A 35 3.90 -3.19 1.55
CA ILE A 35 3.78 -1.96 2.34
C ILE A 35 3.17 -2.28 3.70
N TYR A 36 2.05 -3.01 3.72
CA TYR A 36 1.38 -3.40 4.97
C TYR A 36 2.28 -4.21 5.91
N ALA A 37 3.00 -5.19 5.36
CA ALA A 37 3.94 -6.01 6.12
C ALA A 37 5.09 -5.15 6.70
N PHE A 38 5.70 -4.30 5.88
CA PHE A 38 6.78 -3.42 6.31
C PHE A 38 6.34 -2.40 7.35
N GLU A 39 5.14 -1.83 7.22
CA GLU A 39 4.56 -0.96 8.24
C GLU A 39 4.39 -1.68 9.57
N GLY A 40 3.97 -2.96 9.55
CA GLY A 40 3.81 -3.76 10.75
C GLY A 40 5.12 -3.90 11.52
N SER A 41 6.17 -4.35 10.82
CA SER A 41 7.51 -4.49 11.42
C SER A 41 8.06 -3.14 11.89
N TYR A 42 7.90 -2.08 11.09
CA TYR A 42 8.39 -0.75 11.45
C TYR A 42 7.71 -0.21 12.72
N LEU A 43 6.39 -0.32 12.84
CA LEU A 43 5.66 0.17 14.02
C LEU A 43 5.98 -0.64 15.28
N GLU A 44 6.22 -1.94 15.14
CA GLU A 44 6.64 -2.81 16.24
C GLU A 44 8.05 -2.44 16.73
N ASP A 45 9.02 -2.32 15.81
CA ASP A 45 10.42 -2.03 16.14
C ASP A 45 10.62 -0.62 16.70
N THR A 46 9.82 0.34 16.24
CA THR A 46 9.99 1.76 16.59
C THR A 46 9.10 2.23 17.75
N GLN A 47 8.40 1.32 18.42
CA GLN A 47 7.42 1.67 19.46
C GLN A 47 8.01 2.53 20.60
N ASN A 48 9.30 2.36 20.93
CA ASN A 48 9.93 3.00 22.08
C ASN A 48 10.77 4.24 21.73
N GLY A 49 11.30 4.31 20.50
CA GLY A 49 12.26 5.35 20.09
C GLY A 49 11.61 6.54 19.38
N GLY A 50 10.30 6.49 19.15
CA GLY A 50 9.60 7.45 18.30
C GLY A 50 9.68 7.08 16.82
N ASN A 51 8.69 7.54 16.06
CA ASN A 51 8.51 7.21 14.66
C ASN A 51 7.74 8.29 13.92
N ILE A 52 7.60 8.15 12.60
CA ILE A 52 6.95 9.13 11.73
C ILE A 52 5.47 9.35 12.09
N ILE A 53 4.81 8.37 12.71
CA ILE A 53 3.39 8.46 13.07
C ILE A 53 3.19 9.26 14.36
N ARG A 54 4.05 9.04 15.36
CA ARG A 54 3.87 9.59 16.73
C ARG A 54 4.88 10.66 17.12
N GLY A 55 5.86 10.92 16.26
CA GLY A 55 6.96 11.84 16.52
C GLY A 55 8.15 11.16 17.20
N PHE A 56 9.24 11.92 17.35
CA PHE A 56 10.54 11.45 17.83
C PHE A 56 10.89 11.96 19.24
N ASP A 57 9.90 12.43 20.01
CA ASP A 57 10.15 12.96 21.36
C ASP A 57 10.77 11.92 22.31
N GLY A 58 10.40 10.65 22.15
CA GLY A 58 10.98 9.52 22.90
C GLY A 58 12.45 9.25 22.58
N TYR A 59 12.91 9.63 21.39
CA TYR A 59 14.33 9.58 21.02
C TYR A 59 15.16 10.59 21.82
N ILE A 60 14.61 11.78 22.03
CA ILE A 60 15.29 12.91 22.69
C ILE A 60 15.15 12.84 24.21
N ASN A 61 14.00 12.37 24.72
CA ASN A 61 13.71 12.24 26.14
C ASN A 61 13.12 10.85 26.47
N PRO A 62 13.96 9.86 26.81
CA PRO A 62 13.49 8.50 27.14
C PRO A 62 12.61 8.42 28.40
N LYS A 63 12.49 9.52 29.16
CA LYS A 63 11.61 9.64 30.33
C LYS A 63 10.21 10.18 29.99
N ALA A 64 9.97 10.59 28.75
CA ALA A 64 8.69 11.15 28.29
C ALA A 64 7.66 10.07 27.91
N ASP A 65 7.88 8.80 28.29
CA ASP A 65 7.03 7.64 27.97
C ASP A 65 5.63 7.79 28.61
N LYS A 66 4.80 8.64 27.99
CA LYS A 66 3.37 8.82 28.29
C LYS A 66 2.61 7.63 27.70
N GLY A 67 2.67 6.50 28.40
CA GLY A 67 1.79 5.36 28.18
C GLY A 67 2.03 4.65 26.85
N ARG A 68 2.48 3.40 26.94
CA ARG A 68 2.66 2.49 25.80
C ARG A 68 1.31 2.14 25.17
N VAL A 69 0.77 3.03 24.34
CA VAL A 69 -0.40 2.74 23.51
C VAL A 69 0.06 1.81 22.40
N LYS A 70 -0.51 0.60 22.31
CA LYS A 70 -0.24 -0.30 21.19
C LYS A 70 -0.61 0.39 19.87
N TYR A 71 0.11 0.10 18.79
CA TYR A 71 -0.30 0.60 17.49
C TYR A 71 -1.61 -0.06 17.06
N SER A 72 -2.36 0.68 16.25
CA SER A 72 -3.68 0.33 15.74
C SER A 72 -3.64 0.36 14.21
N GLU A 73 -4.67 -0.17 13.57
CA GLU A 73 -4.77 -0.13 12.10
C GLU A 73 -4.79 1.32 11.55
N SER A 74 -5.29 2.29 12.32
CA SER A 74 -5.24 3.70 11.92
C SER A 74 -3.83 4.29 11.92
N ASP A 75 -2.85 3.66 12.58
CA ASP A 75 -1.45 4.10 12.57
C ASP A 75 -0.72 3.72 11.26
N ARG A 76 -1.34 2.91 10.36
CA ARG A 76 -0.76 2.46 9.08
C ARG A 76 -0.96 3.48 7.96
N LEU A 77 -0.32 4.64 8.09
CA LEU A 77 -0.49 5.78 7.19
C LEU A 77 -0.27 5.44 5.71
N PHE A 78 0.71 4.61 5.38
CA PHE A 78 1.04 4.27 3.99
C PHE A 78 0.00 3.33 3.38
N SER A 79 -0.42 2.29 4.11
CA SER A 79 -1.53 1.43 3.68
C SER A 79 -2.82 2.21 3.52
N MET A 80 -3.13 3.11 4.47
CA MET A 80 -4.32 3.95 4.44
C MET A 80 -4.30 5.01 3.32
N SER A 81 -3.14 5.31 2.74
CA SER A 81 -3.03 6.20 1.58
C SER A 81 -3.52 5.56 0.28
N SER A 82 -3.63 4.22 0.22
CA SER A 82 -4.13 3.51 -0.96
C SER A 82 -5.63 3.26 -0.88
N THR A 83 -6.36 3.83 -1.83
CA THR A 83 -7.81 3.61 -1.97
C THR A 83 -8.15 2.18 -2.44
N THR A 84 -7.23 1.49 -3.11
CA THR A 84 -7.40 0.11 -3.56
C THR A 84 -7.12 -0.89 -2.45
N PHE A 85 -6.13 -0.62 -1.61
CA PHE A 85 -5.86 -1.40 -0.41
C PHE A 85 -7.05 -1.40 0.53
N ALA A 86 -7.58 -0.21 0.86
CA ALA A 86 -8.76 -0.09 1.73
C ALA A 86 -9.93 -0.93 1.20
N LYS A 87 -10.22 -0.87 -0.10
CA LYS A 87 -11.28 -1.69 -0.70
C LYS A 87 -10.99 -3.18 -0.59
N ALA A 88 -9.75 -3.63 -0.79
CA ALA A 88 -9.38 -5.04 -0.70
C ALA A 88 -9.44 -5.58 0.74
N SER A 89 -9.16 -4.76 1.75
CA SER A 89 -9.21 -5.16 3.17
C SER A 89 -10.63 -5.26 3.76
N PHE A 90 -11.63 -4.66 3.12
CA PHE A 90 -13.04 -4.67 3.57
C PHE A 90 -13.91 -5.76 2.93
N PHE A 91 -13.33 -6.64 2.09
CA PHE A 91 -13.98 -7.83 1.53
C PHE A 91 -13.26 -9.10 1.98
#